data_AF-A0A915AC69-F1
#
_entry.id   AF-A0A915AC69-F1
#
_cell.length_a   1.000
_cell.length_b   1.000
_cell.length_c   1.000
_cell.angle_alpha   90.00
_cell.angle_beta   90.00
_cell.angle_gamma   90.00
#
_symmetry.space_group_name_H-M   'P 1'
#
loop_
_entity.id
_entity.type
_entity.pdbx_description
1 polymer ?
#
loop_
_entity_poly.entity_id
_entity_poly.type
_entity_poly.pdbx_seq_one_letter_code
_entity_poly.pdbx_strand_id
1 'polypeptide(L)'
;MPLSCRFYANQFPDVEDTVMVNVRQIAEMGAYVSLLEYNNKEGMILLSELSRRRIRSVNKLIRVGRNECVVVIRVDKEKGYIDLSKRRVYSKDLLQCEDRFAKAKAVNSILRHVADQLGYDSEKQLEDLYERTAWYFDKKLKKKAAAYDVFKKAISDSTVLDECDIPPEVREKLLEDIRKRLTPQAVKIRADIEVSCFSYDGIDAVKEALINGQKCSTEEMPIKINLIAAPLFVVTTQTLERSEGLEAVNSALEVIKNTIESHQGTFKIVMAPKVVTDLDEEEIKKRMELMALDDEENSSGSDDDGLVAPKGLDQQKDQEEANRSAQQQADSDQESD
;
A
#
# COMPACT_ATOMS: atom_id res chain seq x y z
N MET A 1 -20.05 -25.36 -4.49
CA MET A 1 -18.57 -25.43 -4.60
C MET A 1 -18.07 -24.06 -5.01
N PRO A 2 -16.90 -23.59 -4.55
CA PRO A 2 -16.38 -22.33 -5.06
C PRO A 2 -16.08 -22.51 -6.55
N LEU A 3 -16.73 -21.70 -7.40
CA LEU A 3 -16.44 -21.66 -8.83
C LEU A 3 -14.96 -21.25 -9.00
N SER A 4 -14.17 -22.14 -9.60
CA SER A 4 -12.74 -21.93 -9.82
C SER A 4 -12.48 -22.04 -11.31
N CYS A 5 -12.00 -20.96 -11.92
CA CYS A 5 -11.60 -20.95 -13.32
C CYS A 5 -10.09 -20.67 -13.44
N ARG A 6 -9.52 -21.12 -14.55
CA ARG A 6 -8.13 -20.84 -14.94
C ARG A 6 -7.97 -19.36 -15.29
N PHE A 7 -6.81 -18.80 -14.96
CA PHE A 7 -6.55 -17.37 -15.11
C PHE A 7 -6.23 -17.04 -16.58
N TYR A 8 -5.59 -17.97 -17.28
CA TYR A 8 -5.19 -17.82 -18.68
C TYR A 8 -5.95 -18.79 -19.59
N ALA A 9 -6.06 -18.42 -20.88
CA ALA A 9 -6.69 -19.25 -21.90
C ALA A 9 -6.00 -20.61 -22.03
N ASN A 10 -4.67 -20.62 -21.95
CA ASN A 10 -3.88 -21.84 -22.05
C ASN A 10 -4.16 -22.76 -20.86
N GLN A 11 -4.50 -24.01 -21.13
CA GLN A 11 -4.79 -24.98 -20.07
C GLN A 11 -3.52 -25.41 -19.31
N PHE A 12 -2.35 -25.27 -19.93
CA PHE A 12 -1.05 -25.59 -19.36
C PHE A 12 -0.10 -24.41 -19.57
N PRO A 13 0.83 -24.16 -18.65
CA PRO A 13 1.88 -23.18 -18.85
C PRO A 13 2.84 -23.62 -19.97
N ASP A 14 3.54 -22.65 -20.53
CA ASP A 14 4.60 -22.89 -21.50
C ASP A 14 5.92 -23.20 -20.76
N VAL A 15 6.85 -23.85 -21.46
CA VAL A 15 8.18 -24.14 -20.91
C VAL A 15 8.95 -22.83 -20.69
N GLU A 16 9.72 -22.75 -19.61
CA GLU A 16 10.46 -21.58 -19.12
C GLU A 16 9.59 -20.43 -18.58
N ASP A 17 8.26 -20.60 -18.46
CA ASP A 17 7.41 -19.58 -17.85
C ASP A 17 7.53 -19.59 -16.32
N THR A 18 7.33 -18.41 -15.72
CA THR A 18 7.34 -18.20 -14.28
C THR A 18 5.91 -18.18 -13.76
N VAL A 19 5.62 -19.05 -12.79
CA VAL A 19 4.28 -19.26 -12.25
C VAL A 19 4.30 -19.28 -10.72
N MET A 20 3.24 -18.76 -10.12
CA MET A 20 3.04 -18.84 -8.67
C MET A 20 2.40 -20.18 -8.29
N VAL A 21 3.03 -20.90 -7.36
CA VAL A 21 2.55 -22.20 -6.87
C VAL A 21 2.34 -22.20 -5.38
N ASN A 22 1.34 -22.95 -4.92
CA ASN A 22 1.13 -23.24 -3.50
C ASN A 22 1.63 -24.65 -3.19
N VAL A 23 2.42 -24.79 -2.13
CA VAL A 23 3.00 -26.08 -1.76
C VAL A 23 1.97 -26.92 -1.00
N ARG A 24 1.55 -28.04 -1.57
CA ARG A 24 0.54 -28.95 -0.99
C ARG A 24 1.16 -29.96 -0.04
N GLN A 25 2.20 -30.64 -0.50
CA GLN A 25 2.83 -31.72 0.25
C GLN A 25 4.31 -31.83 -0.11
N ILE A 26 5.12 -32.21 0.87
CA ILE A 26 6.55 -32.50 0.68
C ILE A 26 6.72 -34.01 0.81
N ALA A 27 7.32 -34.64 -0.19
CA ALA A 27 7.64 -36.06 -0.24
C ALA A 27 9.18 -36.26 -0.32
N GLU A 28 9.66 -37.50 -0.20
CA GLU A 28 11.09 -37.82 -0.31
C GLU A 28 11.67 -37.52 -1.70
N MET A 29 10.87 -37.75 -2.76
CA MET A 29 11.30 -37.56 -4.15
C MET A 29 11.14 -36.12 -4.66
N GLY A 30 10.28 -35.32 -4.02
CA GLY A 30 9.89 -34.01 -4.53
C GLY A 30 8.95 -33.25 -3.60
N ALA A 31 8.68 -31.98 -3.92
CA ALA A 31 7.55 -31.25 -3.36
C ALA A 31 6.41 -31.21 -4.39
N TYR A 32 5.23 -31.66 -3.98
CA TYR A 32 4.00 -31.53 -4.75
C TYR A 32 3.39 -30.17 -4.49
N VAL A 33 3.12 -29.45 -5.57
CA VAL A 33 2.62 -28.08 -5.54
C VAL A 33 1.39 -27.97 -6.44
N SER A 34 0.50 -27.04 -6.12
CA SER A 34 -0.65 -26.71 -6.96
C SER A 34 -0.43 -25.33 -7.61
N LEU A 35 -0.56 -25.27 -8.94
CA LEU A 35 -0.48 -24.03 -9.70
C LEU A 35 -1.78 -23.23 -9.54
N LEU A 36 -1.72 -22.11 -8.81
CA LEU A 36 -2.91 -21.29 -8.52
C LEU A 36 -3.53 -20.68 -9.78
N GLU A 37 -2.68 -20.32 -10.75
CA GLU A 37 -3.08 -19.67 -12.01
C GLU A 37 -3.81 -20.62 -12.98
N TYR A 38 -3.58 -21.93 -12.86
CA TYR A 38 -4.07 -22.95 -13.81
C TYR A 38 -5.07 -23.90 -13.16
N ASN A 39 -6.04 -23.35 -12.42
CA ASN A 39 -7.11 -24.10 -11.75
C ASN A 39 -6.59 -25.16 -10.76
N ASN A 40 -5.55 -24.83 -10.00
CA ASN A 40 -4.94 -25.71 -8.99
C ASN A 40 -4.38 -27.02 -9.54
N LYS A 41 -3.99 -27.07 -10.81
CA LYS A 41 -3.30 -28.23 -11.39
C LYS A 41 -2.06 -28.60 -10.58
N GLU A 42 -1.80 -29.90 -10.51
CA GLU A 42 -0.66 -30.42 -9.76
C GLU A 42 0.63 -30.27 -10.57
N GLY A 43 1.69 -29.89 -9.86
CA GLY A 43 3.05 -29.83 -10.36
C GLY A 43 4.01 -30.44 -9.34
N MET A 44 5.19 -30.84 -9.81
CA MET A 44 6.22 -31.45 -8.98
C MET A 44 7.51 -30.64 -9.07
N ILE A 45 8.09 -30.32 -7.91
CA ILE A 45 9.43 -29.76 -7.81
C ILE A 45 10.37 -30.86 -7.35
N LEU A 46 11.35 -31.24 -8.17
CA LEU A 46 12.40 -32.17 -7.76
C LEU A 46 13.30 -31.54 -6.68
N LEU A 47 13.77 -32.33 -5.71
CA LEU A 47 14.69 -31.85 -4.68
C LEU A 47 15.97 -31.23 -5.28
N SER A 48 16.47 -31.78 -6.38
CA SER A 48 17.65 -31.27 -7.09
C SER A 48 17.42 -29.88 -7.73
N GLU A 49 16.16 -29.53 -7.98
CA GLU A 49 15.76 -28.25 -8.57
C GLU A 49 15.20 -27.27 -7.52
N LEU A 50 15.37 -27.58 -6.23
CA LEU A 50 14.92 -26.74 -5.13
C LEU A 50 15.91 -25.63 -4.74
N SER A 51 17.22 -25.92 -4.76
CA SER A 51 18.26 -24.97 -4.36
C SER A 51 19.53 -25.14 -5.16
N ARG A 52 20.30 -24.05 -5.32
CA ARG A 52 21.64 -24.07 -5.94
C ARG A 52 22.71 -24.59 -4.97
N ARG A 53 22.47 -24.52 -3.66
CA ARG A 53 23.43 -24.90 -2.60
C ARG A 53 23.01 -26.21 -1.95
N ARG A 54 23.97 -26.93 -1.34
CA ARG A 54 23.67 -28.13 -0.55
C ARG A 54 22.74 -27.78 0.60
N ILE A 55 21.64 -28.51 0.70
CA ILE A 55 20.58 -28.28 1.69
C ILE A 55 20.83 -29.12 2.95
N ARG A 56 20.62 -28.51 4.12
CA ARG A 56 20.61 -29.23 5.41
C ARG A 56 19.22 -29.77 5.75
N SER A 57 18.16 -29.03 5.39
CA SER A 57 16.77 -29.42 5.62
C SER A 57 15.86 -28.74 4.58
N VAL A 58 14.93 -29.53 4.01
CA VAL A 58 13.96 -29.07 3.00
C VAL A 58 12.94 -28.10 3.61
N ASN A 59 12.52 -28.34 4.85
CA ASN A 59 11.48 -27.57 5.55
C ASN A 59 11.86 -26.09 5.80
N LYS A 60 13.15 -25.74 5.70
CA LYS A 60 13.59 -24.35 5.82
C LYS A 60 13.36 -23.56 4.52
N LEU A 61 13.44 -24.23 3.38
CA LEU A 61 13.36 -23.61 2.05
C LEU A 61 11.95 -23.60 1.48
N ILE A 62 11.15 -24.60 1.82
CA ILE A 62 9.75 -24.72 1.44
C ILE A 62 8.95 -25.10 2.68
N ARG A 63 7.80 -24.44 2.84
CA ARG A 63 6.80 -24.81 3.83
C ARG A 63 5.48 -25.11 3.14
N VAL A 64 4.80 -26.14 3.60
CA VAL A 64 3.44 -26.48 3.15
C VAL A 64 2.52 -25.27 3.40
N GLY A 65 1.65 -24.99 2.42
CA GLY A 65 0.69 -23.89 2.44
C GLY A 65 1.25 -22.52 2.04
N ARG A 66 2.57 -22.38 1.85
CA ARG A 66 3.16 -21.12 1.34
C ARG A 66 3.14 -21.06 -0.18
N ASN A 67 3.01 -19.84 -0.69
CA ASN A 67 3.15 -19.54 -2.10
C ASN A 67 4.62 -19.31 -2.43
N GLU A 68 5.07 -19.86 -3.54
CA GLU A 68 6.44 -19.78 -4.04
C GLU A 68 6.41 -19.54 -5.54
N CYS A 69 7.28 -18.68 -6.05
CA CYS A 69 7.47 -18.50 -7.48
C CYS A 69 8.45 -19.56 -8.01
N VAL A 70 8.07 -20.23 -9.09
CA VAL A 70 8.88 -21.28 -9.73
C VAL A 70 8.84 -21.15 -11.24
N VAL A 71 9.85 -21.71 -11.91
CA VAL A 71 9.91 -21.79 -13.38
C VAL A 71 9.48 -23.18 -13.83
N VAL A 72 8.69 -23.23 -14.89
CA VAL A 72 8.30 -24.47 -15.57
C VAL A 72 9.47 -25.00 -16.41
N ILE A 73 9.91 -26.23 -16.15
CA ILE A 73 10.98 -26.88 -16.92
C ILE A 73 10.39 -27.73 -18.03
N ARG A 74 9.37 -28.52 -17.71
CA ARG A 74 8.79 -29.48 -18.63
C ARG A 74 7.30 -29.62 -18.36
N VAL A 75 6.55 -29.77 -19.43
CA VAL A 75 5.12 -30.01 -19.39
C VAL A 75 4.81 -31.23 -20.25
N ASP A 76 4.25 -32.25 -19.62
CA ASP A 76 3.64 -33.39 -20.30
C ASP A 76 2.14 -33.11 -20.42
N LYS A 77 1.68 -32.80 -21.63
CA LYS A 77 0.27 -32.45 -21.89
C LYS A 77 -0.65 -33.67 -21.88
N GLU A 78 -0.12 -34.88 -22.09
CA GLU A 78 -0.91 -36.11 -22.14
C GLU A 78 -1.21 -36.60 -20.72
N LYS A 79 -0.20 -36.59 -19.85
CA LYS A 79 -0.35 -37.03 -18.46
C LYS A 79 -0.71 -35.90 -17.50
N GLY A 80 -0.54 -34.65 -17.94
CA GLY A 80 -0.78 -33.47 -17.13
C GLY A 80 0.32 -33.18 -16.09
N TYR A 81 1.49 -33.82 -16.22
CA TYR A 81 2.62 -33.60 -15.31
C TYR A 81 3.38 -32.33 -15.66
N ILE A 82 3.67 -31.53 -14.65
CA ILE A 82 4.39 -30.26 -14.77
C ILE A 82 5.61 -30.33 -13.84
N ASP A 83 6.80 -30.34 -14.44
CA ASP A 83 8.07 -30.30 -13.71
C ASP A 83 8.48 -28.85 -13.50
N LEU A 84 8.76 -28.51 -12.25
CA LEU A 84 9.01 -27.14 -11.79
C LEU A 84 10.40 -27.03 -11.16
N SER A 85 11.00 -25.84 -11.26
CA SER A 85 12.28 -25.51 -10.61
C SER A 85 12.19 -24.20 -9.86
N LYS A 86 12.63 -24.20 -8.60
CA LYS A 86 12.91 -22.98 -7.82
C LYS A 86 14.33 -22.48 -8.05
N ARG A 87 15.26 -23.38 -8.39
CA ARG A 87 16.69 -23.12 -8.58
C ARG A 87 16.97 -22.14 -9.72
N ARG A 88 16.17 -22.19 -10.79
CA ARG A 88 16.35 -21.40 -12.03
C ARG A 88 15.75 -20.00 -11.96
N VAL A 89 15.03 -19.66 -10.88
CA VAL A 89 14.38 -18.36 -10.72
C VAL A 89 15.42 -17.31 -10.34
N TYR A 90 15.43 -16.16 -11.03
CA TYR A 90 16.24 -15.00 -10.66
C TYR A 90 15.42 -14.00 -9.85
N SER A 91 16.07 -13.15 -9.05
CA SER A 91 15.38 -12.16 -8.20
C SER A 91 14.54 -11.15 -8.99
N LYS A 92 14.94 -10.83 -10.24
CA LYS A 92 14.16 -9.98 -11.14
C LYS A 92 12.85 -10.66 -11.56
N ASP A 93 12.89 -11.96 -11.80
CA ASP A 93 11.74 -12.74 -12.25
C ASP A 93 10.74 -12.98 -11.11
N LEU A 94 11.22 -13.06 -9.86
CA LEU A 94 10.36 -13.12 -8.67
C LEU A 94 9.40 -11.93 -8.62
N LEU A 95 9.94 -10.72 -8.70
CA LEU A 95 9.15 -9.47 -8.64
C LEU A 95 8.16 -9.39 -9.81
N GLN A 96 8.57 -9.80 -11.01
CA GLN A 96 7.69 -9.81 -12.18
C GLN A 96 6.58 -10.87 -12.06
N CYS A 97 6.89 -12.03 -11.51
CA CYS A 97 5.93 -13.11 -11.28
C CYS A 97 4.91 -12.70 -10.21
N GLU A 98 5.37 -12.10 -9.10
CA GLU A 98 4.49 -11.57 -8.05
C GLU A 98 3.56 -10.47 -8.57
N ASP A 99 4.07 -9.50 -9.32
CA ASP A 99 3.25 -8.44 -9.93
C ASP A 99 2.23 -9.00 -10.93
N ARG A 100 2.67 -9.92 -11.81
CA ARG A 100 1.78 -10.61 -12.76
C ARG A 100 0.68 -11.39 -12.03
N PHE A 101 1.05 -12.14 -11.00
CA PHE A 101 0.11 -12.92 -10.21
C PHE A 101 -0.88 -12.03 -9.45
N ALA A 102 -0.41 -10.93 -8.87
CA ALA A 102 -1.27 -9.96 -8.18
C ALA A 102 -2.31 -9.36 -9.13
N LYS A 103 -1.88 -8.93 -10.33
CA LYS A 103 -2.77 -8.41 -11.39
C LYS A 103 -3.81 -9.44 -11.82
N ALA A 104 -3.38 -10.66 -12.10
CA ALA A 104 -4.28 -11.73 -12.54
C ALA A 104 -5.24 -12.17 -11.42
N LYS A 105 -4.79 -12.21 -10.17
CA LYS A 105 -5.63 -12.49 -8.99
C LYS A 105 -6.69 -11.40 -8.77
N ALA A 106 -6.34 -10.13 -8.96
CA ALA A 106 -7.29 -9.02 -8.88
C ALA A 106 -8.39 -9.15 -9.95
N VAL A 107 -8.01 -9.41 -11.20
CA VAL A 107 -8.95 -9.67 -12.31
C VAL A 107 -9.84 -10.88 -12.03
N ASN A 108 -9.26 -11.98 -11.54
CA ASN A 108 -10.03 -13.18 -11.20
C ASN A 108 -11.05 -12.90 -10.09
N SER A 109 -10.65 -12.15 -9.05
CA SER A 109 -11.54 -11.77 -7.96
C SER A 109 -12.71 -10.89 -8.42
N ILE A 110 -12.49 -10.00 -9.39
CA ILE A 110 -13.55 -9.16 -9.98
C ILE A 110 -14.52 -10.05 -10.76
N LEU A 111 -14.02 -10.87 -11.68
CA LEU A 111 -14.86 -11.74 -12.52
C LEU A 111 -15.64 -12.76 -11.69
N ARG A 112 -15.04 -13.29 -10.62
CA ARG A 112 -15.72 -14.19 -9.69
C ARG A 112 -16.86 -13.50 -8.96
N HIS A 113 -16.65 -12.26 -8.51
CA HIS A 113 -17.71 -11.49 -7.85
C HIS A 113 -18.85 -11.14 -8.80
N VAL A 114 -18.53 -10.76 -10.04
CA VAL A 114 -19.54 -10.54 -11.10
C VAL A 114 -20.32 -11.82 -11.37
N ALA A 115 -19.65 -12.98 -11.41
CA ALA A 115 -20.30 -14.28 -11.59
C ALA A 115 -21.22 -14.65 -10.40
N ASP A 116 -20.77 -14.39 -9.17
CA ASP A 116 -21.59 -14.59 -7.96
C ASP A 116 -22.83 -13.67 -7.97
N GLN A 117 -22.69 -12.41 -8.41
CA GLN A 117 -23.81 -11.46 -8.54
C GLN A 117 -24.79 -11.79 -9.67
N LEU A 118 -24.36 -12.55 -10.67
CA LEU A 118 -25.20 -13.03 -11.76
C LEU A 118 -25.80 -14.41 -11.45
N GLY A 119 -25.38 -15.06 -10.36
CA GLY A 119 -25.85 -16.39 -9.99
C GLY A 119 -25.40 -17.48 -10.95
N TYR A 120 -24.18 -17.38 -11.51
CA TYR A 120 -23.66 -18.43 -12.37
C TYR A 120 -23.26 -19.67 -11.55
N ASP A 121 -24.03 -20.75 -11.68
CA ASP A 121 -23.78 -22.01 -10.97
C ASP A 121 -22.84 -22.96 -11.73
N SER A 122 -22.49 -22.65 -12.99
CA SER A 122 -21.74 -23.54 -13.88
C SER A 122 -20.36 -23.00 -14.23
N GLU A 123 -19.32 -23.82 -14.06
CA GLU A 123 -17.93 -23.52 -14.45
C GLU A 123 -17.80 -23.14 -15.94
N LYS A 124 -18.68 -23.67 -16.80
CA LYS A 124 -18.70 -23.36 -18.24
C LYS A 124 -19.18 -21.94 -18.55
N GLN A 125 -20.11 -21.41 -17.75
CA GLN A 125 -20.58 -20.03 -17.90
C GLN A 125 -19.51 -19.05 -17.44
N LEU A 126 -18.80 -19.40 -16.36
CA LEU A 126 -17.64 -18.64 -15.92
C LEU A 126 -16.54 -18.68 -17.00
N GLU A 127 -16.27 -19.83 -17.59
CA GLU A 127 -15.28 -19.97 -18.66
C GLU A 127 -15.63 -19.13 -19.90
N ASP A 128 -16.89 -19.12 -20.35
CA ASP A 128 -17.36 -18.27 -21.45
C ASP A 128 -17.19 -16.77 -21.12
N LEU A 129 -17.47 -16.37 -19.87
CA LEU A 129 -17.22 -15.00 -19.42
C LEU A 129 -15.72 -14.64 -19.49
N TYR A 130 -14.83 -15.54 -19.07
CA TYR A 130 -13.39 -15.33 -19.15
C TYR A 130 -12.90 -15.27 -20.60
N GLU A 131 -13.46 -16.10 -21.49
CA GLU A 131 -13.11 -16.11 -22.90
C GLU A 131 -13.46 -14.78 -23.58
N ARG A 132 -14.62 -14.22 -23.27
CA ARG A 132 -15.10 -12.94 -23.81
C ARG A 132 -14.42 -11.71 -23.18
N THR A 133 -14.00 -11.80 -21.92
CA THR A 133 -13.36 -10.68 -21.19
C THR A 133 -11.84 -10.84 -21.12
N ALA A 134 -11.34 -11.53 -20.10
CA ALA A 134 -9.93 -11.57 -19.73
C ALA A 134 -9.05 -12.15 -20.83
N TRP A 135 -9.47 -13.24 -21.47
CA TRP A 135 -8.67 -13.90 -22.51
C TRP A 135 -8.71 -13.16 -23.84
N TYR A 136 -9.81 -12.44 -24.14
CA TYR A 136 -9.85 -11.55 -25.30
C TYR A 136 -8.77 -10.46 -25.17
N PHE A 137 -8.70 -9.81 -24.01
CA PHE A 137 -7.70 -8.77 -23.76
C PHE A 137 -6.27 -9.31 -23.71
N ASP A 138 -6.05 -10.47 -23.08
CA ASP A 138 -4.74 -11.11 -23.07
C ASP A 138 -4.28 -11.54 -24.49
N LYS A 139 -5.20 -12.00 -25.35
CA LYS A 139 -4.92 -12.32 -26.77
C LYS A 139 -4.59 -11.05 -27.56
N LYS A 140 -5.36 -9.96 -27.39
CA LYS A 140 -5.17 -8.69 -28.11
C LYS A 140 -3.81 -8.07 -27.81
N LEU A 141 -3.40 -8.08 -26.54
CA LEU A 141 -2.13 -7.48 -26.09
C LEU A 141 -0.94 -8.43 -26.17
N LYS A 142 -1.14 -9.72 -26.49
CA LYS A 142 -0.10 -10.78 -26.53
C LYS A 142 0.79 -10.80 -25.28
N LYS A 143 0.25 -10.35 -24.14
CA LYS A 143 0.94 -10.29 -22.84
C LYS A 143 0.04 -10.94 -21.80
N LYS A 144 0.63 -11.85 -21.01
CA LYS A 144 -0.06 -12.50 -19.90
C LYS A 144 -0.41 -11.46 -18.83
N ALA A 145 -1.66 -11.44 -18.36
CA ALA A 145 -2.19 -10.52 -17.34
C ALA A 145 -2.32 -9.04 -17.78
N ALA A 146 -2.45 -8.78 -19.09
CA ALA A 146 -2.69 -7.43 -19.60
C ALA A 146 -4.13 -6.96 -19.33
N ALA A 147 -5.05 -7.87 -19.03
CA ALA A 147 -6.42 -7.56 -18.64
C ALA A 147 -6.52 -6.55 -17.49
N TYR A 148 -5.57 -6.53 -16.55
CA TYR A 148 -5.57 -5.57 -15.45
C TYR A 148 -5.36 -4.13 -15.93
N ASP A 149 -4.39 -3.92 -16.83
CA ASP A 149 -4.10 -2.58 -17.36
C ASP A 149 -5.25 -2.06 -18.23
N VAL A 150 -5.92 -2.98 -18.95
CA VAL A 150 -7.15 -2.68 -19.69
C VAL A 150 -8.27 -2.29 -18.75
N PHE A 151 -8.49 -3.02 -17.65
CA PHE A 151 -9.53 -2.68 -16.67
C PHE A 151 -9.24 -1.35 -15.97
N LYS A 152 -7.97 -1.02 -15.74
CA LYS A 152 -7.58 0.30 -15.23
C LYS A 152 -7.92 1.40 -16.23
N LYS A 153 -7.64 1.19 -17.52
CA LYS A 153 -8.05 2.13 -18.59
C LYS A 153 -9.57 2.20 -18.74
N ALA A 154 -10.29 1.12 -18.49
CA ALA A 154 -11.76 1.09 -18.57
C ALA A 154 -12.44 1.99 -17.52
N ILE A 155 -11.74 2.41 -16.46
CA ILE A 155 -12.23 3.43 -15.53
C ILE A 155 -12.25 4.81 -16.21
N SER A 156 -11.20 5.14 -16.97
CA SER A 156 -11.03 6.41 -17.67
C SER A 156 -11.82 6.44 -18.99
N ASP A 157 -11.73 5.36 -19.77
CA ASP A 157 -12.33 5.23 -21.11
C ASP A 157 -13.29 4.03 -21.14
N SER A 158 -14.59 4.29 -21.14
CA SER A 158 -15.63 3.24 -21.15
C SER A 158 -15.70 2.43 -22.46
N THR A 159 -15.07 2.91 -23.54
CA THR A 159 -15.11 2.33 -24.89
C THR A 159 -14.31 1.04 -25.03
N VAL A 160 -13.37 0.80 -24.11
CA VAL A 160 -12.49 -0.39 -24.15
C VAL A 160 -13.29 -1.69 -23.96
N LEU A 161 -14.47 -1.61 -23.33
CA LEU A 161 -15.35 -2.76 -23.10
C LEU A 161 -16.39 -2.96 -24.21
N ASP A 162 -16.57 -2.01 -25.13
CA ASP A 162 -17.55 -2.14 -26.22
C ASP A 162 -17.09 -3.09 -27.32
N GLU A 163 -15.80 -3.39 -27.39
CA GLU A 163 -15.25 -4.43 -28.26
C GLU A 163 -15.56 -5.86 -27.77
N CYS A 164 -16.09 -6.01 -26.55
CA CYS A 164 -16.43 -7.31 -25.99
C CYS A 164 -17.92 -7.63 -26.21
N ASP A 165 -18.22 -8.77 -26.84
CA ASP A 165 -19.57 -9.32 -27.04
C ASP A 165 -20.19 -9.86 -25.73
N ILE A 166 -20.33 -8.98 -24.74
CA ILE A 166 -20.86 -9.27 -23.41
C ILE A 166 -22.29 -8.70 -23.32
N PRO A 167 -23.23 -9.41 -22.67
CA PRO A 167 -24.55 -8.86 -22.42
C PRO A 167 -24.47 -7.53 -21.65
N PRO A 168 -25.34 -6.54 -21.97
CA PRO A 168 -25.27 -5.22 -21.36
C PRO A 168 -25.40 -5.24 -19.83
N GLU A 169 -26.17 -6.20 -19.30
CA GLU A 169 -26.33 -6.42 -17.85
C GLU A 169 -25.03 -6.81 -17.15
N VAL A 170 -24.21 -7.65 -17.80
CA VAL A 170 -22.92 -8.11 -17.26
C VAL A 170 -21.91 -6.97 -17.33
N ARG A 171 -21.95 -6.16 -18.39
CA ARG A 171 -21.07 -5.00 -18.57
C ARG A 171 -21.25 -3.96 -17.47
N GLU A 172 -22.49 -3.63 -17.13
CA GLU A 172 -22.78 -2.63 -16.09
C GLU A 172 -22.28 -3.09 -14.73
N LYS A 173 -22.58 -4.33 -14.32
CA LYS A 173 -22.08 -4.91 -13.07
C LYS A 173 -20.55 -5.01 -13.05
N LEU A 174 -19.94 -5.38 -14.17
CA LEU A 174 -18.48 -5.44 -14.30
C LEU A 174 -17.85 -4.05 -14.14
N LEU A 175 -18.43 -3.01 -14.74
CA LEU A 175 -17.98 -1.63 -14.57
C LEU A 175 -18.11 -1.15 -13.12
N GLU A 176 -19.23 -1.46 -12.45
CA GLU A 176 -19.39 -1.14 -11.03
C GLU A 176 -18.33 -1.81 -10.16
N ASP A 177 -18.08 -3.11 -10.38
CA ASP A 177 -17.10 -3.87 -9.60
C ASP A 177 -15.67 -3.43 -9.88
N ILE A 178 -15.35 -3.10 -11.14
CA ILE A 178 -14.05 -2.51 -11.52
C ILE A 178 -13.88 -1.16 -10.81
N ARG A 179 -14.88 -0.29 -10.80
CA ARG A 179 -14.81 0.98 -10.05
C ARG A 179 -14.63 0.73 -8.56
N LYS A 180 -15.40 -0.17 -7.93
CA LYS A 180 -15.28 -0.42 -6.48
C LYS A 180 -13.90 -0.97 -6.08
N ARG A 181 -13.27 -1.81 -6.91
CA ARG A 181 -12.03 -2.53 -6.55
C ARG A 181 -10.75 -1.94 -7.14
N LEU A 182 -10.84 -1.27 -8.27
CA LEU A 182 -9.70 -0.77 -9.04
C LEU A 182 -9.59 0.76 -9.06
N THR A 183 -10.59 1.48 -8.53
CA THR A 183 -10.46 2.94 -8.38
C THR A 183 -9.27 3.21 -7.45
N PRO A 184 -8.28 3.98 -7.92
CA PRO A 184 -7.16 4.36 -7.07
C PRO A 184 -7.73 5.11 -5.86
N GLN A 185 -7.40 4.64 -4.66
CA GLN A 185 -7.69 5.41 -3.46
C GLN A 185 -6.94 6.74 -3.58
N ALA A 186 -7.64 7.84 -3.26
CA ALA A 186 -7.04 9.18 -3.29
C ALA A 186 -5.82 9.16 -2.38
N VAL A 187 -4.66 9.49 -2.95
CA VAL A 187 -3.43 9.48 -2.20
C VAL A 187 -3.20 10.87 -1.63
N LYS A 188 -2.81 10.93 -0.36
CA LYS A 188 -2.49 12.20 0.29
C LYS A 188 -1.05 12.57 -0.01
N ILE A 189 -0.85 13.78 -0.52
CA ILE A 189 0.47 14.37 -0.72
C ILE A 189 0.68 15.35 0.42
N ARG A 190 1.83 15.24 1.07
CA ARG A 190 2.22 16.10 2.18
C ARG A 190 3.53 16.79 1.85
N ALA A 191 3.62 18.08 2.14
CA ALA A 191 4.85 18.85 2.13
C ALA A 191 4.97 19.63 3.43
N ASP A 192 6.16 19.64 4.02
CA ASP A 192 6.44 20.42 5.22
C ASP A 192 7.33 21.62 4.84
N ILE A 193 6.84 22.81 5.14
CA ILE A 193 7.49 24.08 4.83
C ILE A 193 7.75 24.86 6.10
N GLU A 194 8.86 25.57 6.10
CA GLU A 194 9.25 26.49 7.15
C GLU A 194 9.15 27.91 6.59
N VAL A 195 8.29 28.71 7.20
CA VAL A 195 8.03 30.09 6.81
C VAL A 195 8.37 30.99 7.97
N SER A 196 9.38 31.85 7.78
CA SER A 196 9.75 32.85 8.78
C SER A 196 9.75 34.24 8.14
N CYS A 197 9.05 35.19 8.74
CA CYS A 197 9.03 36.58 8.32
C CYS A 197 9.26 37.48 9.54
N PHE A 198 10.29 38.31 9.49
CA PHE A 198 10.70 39.16 10.62
C PHE A 198 10.29 40.64 10.45
N SER A 199 9.50 40.95 9.42
CA SER A 199 9.01 42.31 9.18
C SER A 199 7.87 42.68 10.13
N TYR A 200 7.66 43.98 10.35
CA TYR A 200 6.60 44.52 11.23
C TYR A 200 5.19 44.05 10.82
N ASP A 201 5.01 43.71 9.55
CA ASP A 201 3.76 43.18 8.96
C ASP A 201 3.87 41.69 8.59
N GLY A 202 4.77 40.96 9.25
CA GLY A 202 5.14 39.59 8.88
C GLY A 202 3.99 38.59 9.00
N ILE A 203 3.09 38.77 9.98
CA ILE A 203 1.95 37.86 10.20
C ILE A 203 0.96 37.97 9.06
N ASP A 204 0.68 39.18 8.58
CA ASP A 204 -0.29 39.39 7.51
C ASP A 204 0.30 38.99 6.15
N ALA A 205 1.61 39.20 5.95
CA ALA A 205 2.34 38.66 4.79
C ALA A 205 2.28 37.12 4.73
N VAL A 206 2.46 36.44 5.87
CA VAL A 206 2.37 34.96 5.94
C VAL A 206 0.93 34.49 5.67
N LYS A 207 -0.07 35.14 6.26
CA LYS A 207 -1.48 34.81 5.99
C LYS A 207 -1.84 35.01 4.52
N GLU A 208 -1.41 36.10 3.91
CA GLU A 208 -1.67 36.38 2.49
C GLU A 208 -0.99 35.34 1.58
N ALA A 209 0.27 34.98 1.87
CA ALA A 209 0.97 33.92 1.17
C ALA A 209 0.23 32.58 1.25
N LEU A 210 -0.27 32.21 2.43
CA LEU A 210 -1.02 30.98 2.65
C LEU A 210 -2.38 30.99 1.93
N ILE A 211 -3.10 32.11 1.95
CA ILE A 211 -4.38 32.26 1.24
C ILE A 211 -4.16 32.18 -0.28
N ASN A 212 -3.10 32.78 -0.80
CA ASN A 212 -2.76 32.70 -2.22
C ASN A 212 -2.34 31.27 -2.61
N GLY A 213 -1.60 30.57 -1.75
CA GLY A 213 -1.32 29.14 -1.91
C GLY A 213 -2.58 28.28 -1.90
N GLN A 214 -3.59 28.63 -1.09
CA GLN A 214 -4.87 27.93 -1.06
C GLN A 214 -5.73 28.20 -2.31
N LYS A 215 -5.67 29.41 -2.88
CA LYS A 215 -6.41 29.76 -4.12
C LYS A 215 -5.91 29.01 -5.36
N CYS A 216 -4.68 28.50 -5.35
CA CYS A 216 -4.18 27.62 -6.41
C CYS A 216 -4.82 26.22 -6.39
N SER A 217 -5.74 25.93 -5.45
CA SER A 217 -6.47 24.66 -5.39
C SER A 217 -7.56 24.57 -6.46
N THR A 218 -7.66 23.43 -7.14
CA THR A 218 -8.78 23.07 -8.01
C THR A 218 -9.90 22.39 -7.20
N GLU A 219 -11.17 22.44 -7.65
CA GLU A 219 -12.30 21.80 -6.93
C GLU A 219 -12.13 20.28 -6.73
N GLU A 220 -11.43 19.62 -7.65
CA GLU A 220 -11.09 18.19 -7.55
C GLU A 220 -9.88 17.92 -6.64
N MET A 221 -9.10 18.94 -6.28
CA MET A 221 -7.84 18.83 -5.53
C MET A 221 -7.76 19.87 -4.40
N PRO A 222 -8.42 19.63 -3.26
CA PRO A 222 -8.39 20.57 -2.14
C PRO A 222 -7.00 20.57 -1.48
N ILE A 223 -6.27 21.69 -1.57
CA ILE A 223 -5.04 21.92 -0.80
C ILE A 223 -5.43 22.49 0.56
N LYS A 224 -5.04 21.80 1.63
CA LYS A 224 -5.20 22.25 3.01
C LYS A 224 -3.83 22.59 3.59
N ILE A 225 -3.68 23.78 4.14
CA ILE A 225 -2.45 24.19 4.82
C ILE A 225 -2.78 24.33 6.30
N ASN A 226 -2.12 23.53 7.13
CA ASN A 226 -2.26 23.59 8.59
C ASN A 226 -0.95 24.06 9.21
N LEU A 227 -1.04 24.82 10.30
CA LEU A 227 0.10 25.14 11.14
C LEU A 227 0.31 24.01 12.15
N ILE A 228 1.54 23.52 12.28
CA ILE A 228 1.90 22.56 13.34
C ILE A 228 2.44 23.35 14.53
N ALA A 229 3.52 24.09 14.29
CA ALA A 229 4.17 24.98 15.24
C ALA A 229 4.73 26.16 14.44
N ALA A 230 4.88 27.35 15.02
CA ALA A 230 5.68 28.38 14.34
C ALA A 230 7.17 27.97 14.42
N PRO A 231 7.98 27.97 13.35
CA PRO A 231 7.75 28.42 11.95
C PRO A 231 7.35 27.32 10.93
N LEU A 232 6.91 26.14 11.37
CA LEU A 232 6.59 24.95 10.57
C LEU A 232 5.10 24.83 10.16
N PHE A 233 4.85 24.79 8.86
CA PHE A 233 3.54 24.55 8.26
C PHE A 233 3.53 23.26 7.45
N VAL A 234 2.38 22.60 7.42
CA VAL A 234 2.13 21.42 6.61
C VAL A 234 1.11 21.73 5.53
N VAL A 235 1.47 21.44 4.29
CA VAL A 235 0.59 21.46 3.13
C VAL A 235 0.16 20.03 2.84
N THR A 236 -1.14 19.77 2.85
CA THR A 236 -1.74 18.46 2.55
C THR A 236 -2.71 18.59 1.39
N THR A 237 -2.54 17.76 0.37
CA THR A 237 -3.44 17.69 -0.79
C THR A 237 -3.90 16.25 -0.98
N GLN A 238 -5.14 16.04 -1.42
CA GLN A 238 -5.64 14.72 -1.79
C GLN A 238 -5.85 14.67 -3.30
N THR A 239 -5.18 13.75 -3.99
CA THR A 239 -5.31 13.59 -5.44
C THR A 239 -5.41 12.13 -5.85
N LEU A 240 -6.13 11.85 -6.93
CA LEU A 240 -6.20 10.52 -7.55
C LEU A 240 -4.91 10.21 -8.32
N GLU A 241 -4.30 11.25 -8.90
CA GLU A 241 -3.07 11.16 -9.67
C GLU A 241 -1.86 11.71 -8.92
N ARG A 242 -0.76 10.95 -8.95
CA ARG A 242 0.49 11.29 -8.26
C ARG A 242 1.24 12.43 -8.94
N SER A 243 1.23 12.44 -10.27
CA SER A 243 1.90 13.42 -11.13
C SER A 243 1.31 14.81 -10.95
N GLU A 244 0.02 14.94 -11.25
CA GLU A 244 -0.69 16.22 -11.19
C GLU A 244 -0.70 16.80 -9.77
N GLY A 245 -0.84 15.96 -8.75
CA GLY A 245 -0.79 16.41 -7.36
C GLY A 245 0.57 16.94 -6.91
N LEU A 246 1.67 16.37 -7.40
CA LEU A 246 3.02 16.89 -7.10
C LEU A 246 3.26 18.23 -7.78
N GLU A 247 2.82 18.38 -9.03
CA GLU A 247 2.92 19.64 -9.78
C GLU A 247 2.09 20.73 -9.13
N ALA A 248 0.84 20.45 -8.76
CA ALA A 248 -0.04 21.40 -8.09
C ALA A 248 0.54 21.90 -6.75
N VAL A 249 1.09 20.99 -5.93
CA VAL A 249 1.75 21.38 -4.67
C VAL A 249 3.01 22.20 -4.95
N ASN A 250 3.84 21.82 -5.92
CA ASN A 250 5.02 22.62 -6.29
C ASN A 250 4.65 24.02 -6.75
N SER A 251 3.61 24.18 -7.57
CA SER A 251 3.11 25.50 -7.98
C SER A 251 2.62 26.32 -6.78
N ALA A 252 1.91 25.71 -5.83
CA ALA A 252 1.51 26.39 -4.61
C ALA A 252 2.72 26.83 -3.76
N LEU A 253 3.75 25.99 -3.66
CA LEU A 253 5.00 26.32 -2.96
C LEU A 253 5.76 27.48 -3.61
N GLU A 254 5.79 27.54 -4.94
CA GLU A 254 6.40 28.65 -5.68
C GLU A 254 5.66 29.98 -5.45
N VAL A 255 4.32 29.97 -5.44
CA VAL A 255 3.52 31.16 -5.14
C VAL A 255 3.77 31.63 -3.70
N ILE A 256 3.78 30.71 -2.75
CA ILE A 256 4.08 31.01 -1.33
C ILE A 256 5.49 31.61 -1.21
N LYS A 257 6.48 31.01 -1.87
CA LYS A 257 7.87 31.49 -1.88
C LYS A 257 7.98 32.91 -2.44
N ASN A 258 7.39 33.19 -3.59
CA ASN A 258 7.43 34.52 -4.23
C ASN A 258 6.78 35.60 -3.34
N THR A 259 5.68 35.25 -2.68
CA THR A 259 4.98 36.17 -1.77
C THR A 259 5.86 36.46 -0.54
N ILE A 260 6.47 35.43 0.07
CA ILE A 260 7.36 35.60 1.24
C ILE A 260 8.63 36.39 0.90
N GLU A 261 9.24 36.15 -0.27
CA GLU A 261 10.42 36.89 -0.73
C GLU A 261 10.10 38.38 -0.95
N SER A 262 8.89 38.71 -1.41
CA SER A 262 8.43 40.10 -1.56
C SER A 262 8.40 40.86 -0.24
N HIS A 263 8.13 40.17 0.86
CA HIS A 263 8.04 40.72 2.21
C HIS A 263 9.33 40.55 3.05
N GLN A 264 10.47 40.21 2.42
CA GLN A 264 11.76 39.97 3.07
C GLN A 264 11.75 38.81 4.10
N GLY A 265 10.93 37.79 3.89
CA GLY A 265 10.93 36.56 4.70
C GLY A 265 11.87 35.49 4.15
N THR A 266 12.18 34.50 4.99
CA THR A 266 12.92 33.29 4.61
C THR A 266 11.97 32.11 4.47
N PHE A 267 12.04 31.43 3.33
CA PHE A 267 11.28 30.22 3.03
C PHE A 267 12.22 29.03 2.90
N LYS A 268 11.96 27.95 3.64
CA LYS A 268 12.76 26.72 3.57
C LYS A 268 11.86 25.51 3.49
N ILE A 269 12.16 24.59 2.58
CA ILE A 269 11.41 23.33 2.45
C ILE A 269 12.10 22.30 3.35
N VAL A 270 11.45 21.91 4.44
CA VAL A 270 11.96 20.86 5.34
C VAL A 270 11.74 19.49 4.73
N MET A 271 10.56 19.29 4.14
CA MET A 271 10.22 18.07 3.42
C MET A 271 9.54 18.42 2.10
N ALA A 272 10.22 18.06 1.01
CA ALA A 272 9.67 18.13 -0.35
C ALA A 272 8.36 17.32 -0.44
N PRO A 273 7.44 17.67 -1.35
CA PRO A 273 6.15 17.00 -1.45
C PRO A 273 6.34 15.50 -1.67
N LYS A 274 5.85 14.72 -0.71
CA LYS A 274 5.90 13.27 -0.72
C LYS A 274 4.49 12.71 -0.66
N VAL A 275 4.32 11.64 -1.43
CA VAL A 275 3.11 10.82 -1.41
C VAL A 275 3.14 10.01 -0.12
N VAL A 276 2.22 10.29 0.80
CA VAL A 276 2.13 9.64 2.10
C VAL A 276 1.16 8.48 2.00
N THR A 277 1.60 7.29 2.41
CA THR A 277 0.72 6.12 2.56
C THR A 277 0.16 6.06 3.98
N ASP A 278 -0.92 5.31 4.22
CA ASP A 278 -1.54 5.21 5.55
C ASP A 278 -0.57 4.77 6.66
N LEU A 279 0.44 3.96 6.31
CA LEU A 279 1.51 3.55 7.23
C LEU A 279 2.46 4.70 7.56
N ASP A 280 2.80 5.52 6.58
CA ASP A 280 3.63 6.71 6.78
C ASP A 280 2.87 7.74 7.63
N GLU A 281 1.54 7.84 7.50
CA GLU A 281 0.73 8.74 8.34
C GLU A 281 0.84 8.40 9.82
N GLU A 282 0.83 7.11 10.19
CA GLU A 282 0.96 6.68 11.59
C GLU A 282 2.35 6.96 12.17
N GLU A 283 3.40 6.70 11.40
CA GLU A 283 4.77 7.00 11.82
C GLU A 283 4.99 8.51 11.98
N ILE A 284 4.47 9.30 11.02
CA ILE A 284 4.56 10.76 11.06
C ILE A 284 3.75 11.32 12.22
N LYS A 285 2.55 10.77 12.50
CA LYS A 285 1.72 11.22 13.63
C LYS A 285 2.41 10.97 14.97
N LYS A 286 3.04 9.80 15.16
CA LYS A 286 3.84 9.52 16.37
C LYS A 286 5.02 10.47 16.50
N ARG A 287 5.70 10.77 15.38
CA ARG A 287 6.81 11.74 15.37
C ARG A 287 6.34 13.16 15.71
N MET A 288 5.14 13.54 15.24
CA MET A 288 4.52 14.83 15.51
C MET A 288 4.10 14.95 16.98
N GLU A 289 3.55 13.90 17.58
CA GLU A 289 3.17 13.86 18.99
C GLU A 289 4.39 13.98 19.91
N LEU A 290 5.49 13.30 19.57
CA LEU A 290 6.78 13.46 20.27
C LEU A 290 7.32 14.90 20.20
N MET A 291 7.22 15.55 19.03
CA MET A 291 7.67 16.94 18.87
C MET A 291 6.79 17.92 19.65
N ALA A 292 5.48 17.69 19.72
CA ALA A 292 4.57 18.52 20.50
C ALA A 292 4.87 18.43 22.01
N LEU A 293 5.22 17.24 22.50
CA LEU A 293 5.63 17.05 23.89
C LEU A 293 6.95 17.78 24.20
N ASP A 294 7.95 17.71 23.31
CA ASP A 294 9.22 18.42 23.47
C ASP A 294 9.02 19.96 23.47
N ASP A 295 8.08 20.49 22.68
CA ASP A 295 7.76 21.92 22.66
C ASP A 295 7.02 22.36 23.94
N GLU A 296 6.10 21.52 24.46
CA GLU A 296 5.44 21.78 25.74
C GLU A 296 6.44 21.79 26.90
N GLU A 297 7.36 20.81 26.94
CA GLU A 297 8.42 20.72 27.95
C GLU A 297 9.40 21.92 27.84
N ASN A 298 9.80 22.33 26.64
CA ASN A 298 10.69 23.48 26.46
C ASN A 298 10.01 24.83 26.75
N SER A 299 8.69 24.97 26.53
CA SER A 299 7.96 26.20 26.90
C SER A 299 7.82 26.38 28.41
N SER A 300 7.91 25.29 29.18
CA SER A 300 7.86 25.32 30.66
C SER A 300 9.19 25.73 31.33
N GLY A 301 10.26 25.91 30.54
CA GLY A 301 11.61 26.19 31.04
C GLY A 301 12.02 27.66 31.06
N SER A 302 11.13 28.61 30.75
CA SER A 302 11.51 30.03 30.67
C SER A 302 10.45 30.97 31.26
N ASP A 303 10.28 30.91 32.58
CA ASP A 303 9.85 32.01 33.44
C ASP A 303 10.32 31.74 34.87
N ASP A 304 11.61 31.96 35.16
CA ASP A 304 12.12 32.13 36.53
C ASP A 304 12.92 33.43 36.62
N ASP A 305 12.20 34.55 36.57
CA ASP A 305 12.67 35.81 37.15
C ASP A 305 11.71 36.18 38.30
N GLY A 306 12.02 35.63 39.48
CA GLY A 306 11.81 36.28 40.77
C GLY A 306 10.37 36.54 41.23
N LEU A 307 9.77 35.55 41.91
CA LEU A 307 8.85 35.82 43.04
C LEU A 307 8.98 34.69 44.08
N VAL A 308 9.55 35.06 45.23
CA VAL A 308 9.68 34.20 46.41
C VAL A 308 8.29 33.83 46.95
N ALA A 309 7.93 32.55 46.90
CA ALA A 309 6.75 32.01 47.56
C ALA A 309 7.01 31.77 49.06
N PRO A 310 6.04 32.05 49.96
CA PRO A 310 6.23 31.94 51.40
C PRO A 310 6.33 30.48 51.87
N LYS A 311 7.26 30.24 52.81
CA LYS A 311 7.55 28.96 53.45
C LYS A 311 6.29 28.35 54.08
N GLY A 312 5.89 27.15 53.65
CA GLY A 312 4.84 26.40 54.35
C GLY A 312 4.26 25.14 53.71
N LEU A 313 4.70 24.65 52.53
CA LEU A 313 4.06 23.48 51.89
C LEU A 313 4.93 22.22 51.73
N ASP A 314 6.22 22.24 52.05
CA ASP A 314 7.08 21.05 51.86
C ASP A 314 6.88 19.96 52.90
N GLN A 315 6.37 20.28 54.10
CA GLN A 315 6.23 19.28 55.17
C GLN A 315 5.05 18.31 54.96
N GLN A 316 4.10 18.62 54.08
CA GLN A 316 2.97 17.72 53.80
C GLN A 316 3.28 16.73 52.68
N LYS A 317 4.07 17.13 51.67
CA LYS A 317 4.49 16.23 50.58
C LYS A 317 5.51 15.18 51.06
N ASP A 318 6.45 15.56 51.92
CA ASP A 318 7.42 14.63 52.48
C ASP A 318 6.77 13.55 53.38
N GLN A 319 5.65 13.89 54.05
CA GLN A 319 4.90 12.91 54.87
C GLN A 319 4.05 11.97 54.00
N GLU A 320 3.51 12.43 52.87
CA GLU A 320 2.77 11.59 51.92
C GLU A 320 3.69 10.64 51.15
N GLU A 321 4.90 11.06 50.78
CA GLU A 321 5.88 10.19 50.14
C GLU A 321 6.45 9.14 51.10
N ALA A 322 6.68 9.48 52.37
CA ALA A 322 7.09 8.51 53.38
C ALA A 322 6.02 7.43 53.61
N ASN A 323 4.74 7.80 53.62
CA ASN A 323 3.64 6.83 53.76
C ASN A 323 3.44 5.94 52.52
N ARG A 324 3.60 6.47 51.30
CA ARG A 324 3.54 5.64 50.08
C ARG A 324 4.68 4.62 50.00
N SER A 325 5.87 5.02 50.44
CA SER A 325 7.05 4.15 50.48
C SER A 325 6.86 2.99 51.47
N ALA A 326 6.28 3.27 52.65
CA ALA A 326 5.97 2.25 53.65
C ALA A 326 4.88 1.27 53.20
N GLN A 327 3.88 1.74 52.42
CA GLN A 327 2.83 0.90 51.86
C GLN A 327 3.37 -0.08 50.81
N GLN A 328 4.29 0.35 49.96
CA GLN A 328 4.91 -0.50 48.92
C GLN A 328 5.82 -1.58 49.50
N GLN A 329 6.46 -1.33 50.65
CA GLN A 329 7.29 -2.31 51.33
C GLN A 329 6.48 -3.38 52.07
N ALA A 330 5.27 -3.05 52.52
CA ALA A 330 4.36 -4.02 53.15
C ALA A 330 3.72 -4.99 52.14
N ASP A 331 3.46 -4.54 50.90
CA ASP A 331 2.92 -5.40 49.84
C ASP A 331 3.97 -6.36 49.26
N SER A 332 5.27 -6.01 49.27
CA SER A 332 6.33 -6.92 48.79
C SER A 332 6.62 -8.10 49.72
N ASP A 333 6.36 -7.94 51.02
CA ASP A 333 6.62 -8.98 52.03
C ASP A 333 5.43 -9.97 52.18
N GLN A 334 4.27 -9.72 51.56
CA GLN A 334 3.14 -10.66 51.55
C GLN A 334 3.08 -11.60 50.33
N GLU A 335 3.89 -11.36 49.29
CA GLU A 335 3.98 -12.23 48.10
C GLU A 335 5.12 -13.26 48.17
N SER A 336 5.85 -13.35 49.29
CA SER A 336 7.03 -14.23 49.43
C SER A 336 7.00 -15.22 50.60
N ASP A 337 5.83 -15.52 51.17
CA ASP A 337 5.61 -16.65 52.12
C ASP A 337 4.64 -17.72 51.58
#